data_AF-A0A662F9Q0-F1
#
_entry.id   AF-A0A662F9Q0-F1
#
_cell.length_a   1.000
_cell.length_b   1.000
_cell.length_c   1.000
_cell.angle_alpha   90.00
_cell.angle_beta   90.00
_cell.angle_gamma   90.00
#
_symmetry.space_group_name_H-M   'P 1'
#
loop_
_entity.id
_entity.type
_entity.pdbx_description
1 polymer ?
#
loop_
_entity_poly.entity_id
_entity_poly.type
_entity_poly.pdbx_seq_one_letter_code
_entity_poly.pdbx_strand_id
1 'polypeptide(L)' 'MCESNAFKGDKKIMENVAVLKVKENSNFVLEDIKGNSKEIQGKLLYIDFIK' A
#
# COMPACT_ATOMS: atom_id res chain seq x y z
N MET A 1 -7.79 13.10 -7.60
CA MET A 1 -7.58 11.94 -6.72
C MET A 1 -6.24 11.34 -7.14
N CYS A 2 -5.37 11.02 -6.19
CA CYS A 2 -4.06 10.44 -6.49
C CYS A 2 -4.00 9.06 -5.85
N GLU A 3 -3.84 8.05 -6.69
CA GLU A 3 -3.67 6.65 -6.34
C GLU A 3 -2.21 6.22 -6.56
N SER A 4 -1.78 5.18 -5.85
CA SER A 4 -0.42 4.64 -5.96
C SER A 4 -0.45 3.13 -6.14
N ASN A 5 0.64 2.58 -6.67
CA ASN A 5 0.85 1.13 -6.73
C ASN A 5 1.71 0.70 -5.53
N ALA A 6 1.37 -0.43 -4.91
CA ALA A 6 2.15 -0.98 -3.81
C ALA A 6 3.05 -2.13 -4.31
N PHE A 7 4.30 -2.12 -3.88
CA PHE A 7 5.32 -3.10 -4.24
C PHE A 7 5.95 -3.72 -3.00
N LYS A 8 6.35 -5.00 -3.11
CA LYS A 8 7.20 -5.70 -2.15
C LYS A 8 8.44 -6.19 -2.89
N GLY A 9 9.56 -5.49 -2.71
CA GLY A 9 10.68 -5.58 -3.65
C GLY A 9 10.22 -5.15 -5.04
N ASP A 10 10.60 -5.89 -6.08
CA ASP A 10 10.17 -5.60 -7.46
C ASP A 10 8.78 -6.16 -7.81
N LYS A 11 8.15 -6.88 -6.87
CA LYS A 11 6.83 -7.49 -7.09
C LYS A 11 5.72 -6.53 -6.71
N LYS A 12 4.92 -6.13 -7.70
CA LYS A 12 3.66 -5.41 -7.46
C LYS A 12 2.69 -6.30 -6.68
N ILE A 13 2.14 -5.78 -5.59
CA ILE A 13 1.25 -6.52 -4.69
C ILE A 13 -0.18 -5.97 -4.66
N MET A 14 -0.38 -4.72 -5.10
CA MET A 14 -1.67 -4.06 -5.21
C MET A 14 -1.58 -2.83 -6.14
N GLU A 15 -2.66 -2.55 -6.87
CA GLU A 15 -2.80 -1.39 -7.76
C GLU A 15 -3.84 -0.41 -7.23
N ASN A 16 -3.76 0.84 -7.67
CA ASN A 16 -4.74 1.88 -7.37
C ASN A 16 -5.03 2.04 -5.87
N VAL A 17 -3.99 1.92 -5.03
CA VAL A 17 -4.08 2.11 -3.59
C VAL A 17 -4.41 3.57 -3.32
N ALA A 18 -5.52 3.78 -2.62
CA ALA A 18 -5.99 5.09 -2.18
C ALA A 18 -5.66 5.35 -0.71
N VAL A 19 -5.57 4.29 0.11
CA VAL A 19 -5.34 4.41 1.55
C VAL A 19 -4.29 3.40 2.02
N LEU A 20 -3.34 3.87 2.81
CA LEU A 20 -2.39 3.06 3.59
C LEU A 20 -2.69 3.27 5.08
N LYS A 21 -3.13 2.23 5.79
CA LYS A 21 -3.33 2.24 7.25
C LYS A 21 -2.17 1.51 7.92
N VAL A 22 -1.53 2.15 8.90
CA VAL A 22 -0.46 1.55 9.71
C VAL A 22 -1.06 0.99 11.00
N LYS A 23 -0.77 -0.28 11.31
CA LYS A 23 -1.15 -0.94 12.58
C LYS A 23 0.07 -1.06 13.51
N GLU A 24 -0.18 -1.19 14.81
CA GLU A 24 0.84 -1.21 15.87
C GLU A 24 1.89 -2.34 15.71
N ASN A 25 1.55 -3.45 15.05
CA ASN A 25 2.42 -4.63 14.91
C ASN A 25 3.28 -4.64 13.62
N SER A 26 3.59 -3.48 13.04
CA SER A 26 4.23 -3.39 11.71
C SER A 26 3.42 -4.07 10.59
N ASN A 27 2.11 -4.13 10.79
CA ASN A 27 1.17 -4.53 9.75
C ASN A 27 0.66 -3.29 9.04
N PHE A 28 0.41 -3.42 7.74
CA PHE A 28 -0.18 -2.38 6.92
C PHE A 28 -1.45 -2.92 6.27
N VAL A 29 -2.46 -2.07 6.16
CA VAL A 29 -3.64 -2.34 5.33
C VAL A 29 -3.62 -1.38 4.15
N LEU A 30 -3.58 -1.95 2.96
CA LEU A 30 -3.72 -1.23 1.70
C LEU A 30 -5.18 -1.33 1.27
N GLU A 31 -5.77 -0.22 0.85
CA GLU A 31 -7.14 -0.15 0.33
C GLU A 31 -7.13 0.52 -1.04
N ASP A 32 -7.76 -0.10 -2.04
CA ASP A 32 -7.84 0.46 -3.38
C ASP A 32 -9.02 1.42 -3.54
N ILE A 33 -9.07 2.12 -4.67
CA ILE A 33 -10.18 3.03 -5.02
C ILE A 33 -11.57 2.36 -5.10
N LYS A 34 -11.63 1.02 -5.14
CA LYS A 34 -12.88 0.24 -5.17
C LYS A 34 -13.27 -0.28 -3.78
N GLY A 35 -12.47 -0.02 -2.76
CA GLY A 35 -12.67 -0.49 -1.39
C GLY A 35 -12.16 -1.90 -1.11
N ASN A 36 -11.44 -2.55 -2.04
CA ASN A 36 -10.80 -3.82 -1.72
C ASN A 36 -9.61 -3.57 -0.80
N SER A 37 -9.44 -4.42 0.21
CA SER A 37 -8.36 -4.28 1.18
C SER A 37 -7.44 -5.50 1.22
N LYS A 38 -6.17 -5.24 1.53
CA LYS A 38 -5.14 -6.27 1.70
C LYS A 38 -4.24 -5.94 2.88
N GLU A 39 -4.13 -6.88 3.81
CA GLU A 39 -3.20 -6.77 4.93
C GLU A 39 -1.84 -7.38 4.56
N ILE A 40 -0.77 -6.66 4.87
CA ILE A 40 0.60 -7.09 4.67
C ILE A 40 1.43 -6.86 5.93
N GLN A 41 2.36 -7.78 6.19
CA GLN A 41 3.37 -7.62 7.23
C GLN A 41 4.71 -7.24 6.59
N GLY A 42 5.39 -6.25 7.17
CA GLY A 42 6.69 -5.82 6.69
C GLY A 42 7.14 -4.49 7.28
N LYS A 43 7.99 -3.78 6.55
CA LYS A 43 8.44 -2.42 6.87
C LYS A 43 8.21 -1.52 5.65
N LEU A 44 7.67 -0.33 5.85
CA LEU A 44 7.56 0.68 4.80
C LEU A 44 8.97 1.21 4.48
N LEU A 45 9.41 1.06 3.22
CA LEU A 45 10.73 1.52 2.79
C LEU A 45 10.70 2.99 2.37
N TYR A 46 9.79 3.34 1.45
CA TYR A 46 9.57 4.71 0.98
C TYR A 46 8.17 4.84 0.38
N ILE A 47 7.73 6.08 0.19
CA ILE A 47 6.56 6.44 -0.62
C ILE A 47 7.04 7.43 -1.66
N ASP A 48 6.79 7.15 -2.93
CA ASP A 48 7.04 8.06 -4.04
C ASP A 48 5.69 8.62 -4.51
N PHE A 49 5.48 9.93 -4.37
CA PHE A 49 4.24 10.62 -4.75
C PHE A 49 4.32 11.25 -6.15
N ILE A 50 5.48 11.18 -6.80
CA ILE A 50 5.75 11.85 -8.09
C ILE A 50 5.73 10.84 -9.24
N LYS A 51 6.17 9.60 -9.00
CA LYS A 51 6.09 8.48 -9.95
C LYS A 51 4.83 7.65 -9.77
#